data_AF-A0A7J9HBV0-F1
#
_entry.id   AF-A0A7J9HBV0-F1
#
_cell.length_a   1.000
_cell.length_b   1.000
_cell.length_c   1.000
_cell.angle_alpha   90.00
_cell.angle_beta   90.00
_cell.angle_gamma   90.00
#
_symmetry.space_group_name_H-M   'P 1'
#
loop_
_entity.id
_entity.type
_entity.pdbx_description
1 polymer ?
#
loop_
_entity_poly.entity_id
_entity_poly.type
_entity_poly.pdbx_seq_one_letter_code
_entity_poly.pdbx_strand_id
1 'polypeptide(L)'
;MGYMGDYSMCICFPKKFGVTEAGPPVDVKEVFMKYATGGGSGMTVEQLRRFLVEVQGDVEASMEDAERIVEEVFKRRHNNVKLPELALSLEDFQFYLFCVDLNPPLLNKVHQDMTAPLSHYFIYTGHNSYLTGNQISSDCSDVPIIKALKRGLRVVELDLWPNSSKDDVLVLH
;
A
#
# COMPACT_ATOMS: atom_id res chain seq x y z
N MET A 1 13.04 -9.52 -7.02
CA MET A 1 13.55 -10.68 -6.27
C MET A 1 12.41 -11.68 -6.13
N GLY A 2 12.24 -12.59 -7.10
CA GLY A 2 11.19 -13.60 -7.05
C GLY A 2 11.67 -14.83 -6.29
N TYR A 3 10.89 -15.32 -5.33
CA TYR A 3 11.18 -16.54 -4.58
C TYR A 3 11.08 -17.75 -5.53
N MET A 4 12.20 -18.46 -5.67
CA MET A 4 12.35 -19.66 -6.48
C MET A 4 12.06 -20.87 -5.58
N GLY A 5 10.92 -21.53 -5.79
CA GLY A 5 10.61 -22.79 -5.14
C GLY A 5 11.25 -23.94 -5.91
N ASP A 6 12.30 -24.54 -5.36
CA ASP A 6 12.95 -25.71 -5.94
C ASP A 6 12.19 -26.99 -5.57
N TYR A 7 11.61 -27.65 -6.57
CA TYR A 7 11.18 -29.05 -6.46
C TYR A 7 12.03 -29.88 -7.42
N SER A 8 12.81 -30.82 -6.87
CA SER A 8 13.62 -31.76 -7.63
C SER A 8 12.85 -33.05 -7.87
N MET A 9 12.57 -33.36 -9.13
CA MET A 9 12.19 -34.70 -9.58
C MET A 9 13.00 -35.08 -10.83
N CYS A 10 13.73 -36.18 -10.69
CA CYS A 10 14.60 -36.89 -11.64
C CYS A 10 14.40 -36.68 -13.16
N ILE A 11 15.54 -36.38 -13.81
CA ILE A 11 15.96 -36.74 -15.18
C ILE A 11 14.92 -36.51 -16.28
N CYS A 12 14.81 -35.26 -16.73
CA CYS A 12 14.55 -34.83 -18.11
C CYS A 12 15.02 -33.38 -18.20
N PHE A 13 15.60 -32.96 -19.33
CA PHE A 13 16.08 -31.59 -19.59
C PHE A 13 15.17 -30.55 -18.91
N PRO A 14 15.72 -29.60 -18.12
CA PRO A 14 14.89 -28.55 -17.56
C PRO A 14 14.33 -27.73 -18.72
N LYS A 15 13.08 -28.03 -19.13
CA LYS A 15 12.26 -27.08 -19.86
C LYS A 15 12.07 -25.93 -18.89
N LYS A 16 12.89 -24.90 -19.05
CA LYS A 16 12.56 -23.56 -18.56
C LYS A 16 11.26 -23.20 -19.27
N PHE A 17 10.13 -23.45 -18.61
CA PHE A 17 8.92 -22.72 -18.93
C PHE A 17 9.25 -21.28 -18.55
N GLY A 18 9.76 -20.53 -19.53
CA GLY A 18 9.71 -19.10 -19.45
C GLY A 18 8.23 -18.78 -19.29
N VAL A 19 7.83 -18.37 -18.09
CA VAL A 19 6.61 -17.61 -17.95
C VAL A 19 6.91 -16.36 -18.74
N THR A 20 6.47 -16.32 -20.00
CA THR A 20 6.41 -15.06 -20.73
C THR A 20 5.49 -14.21 -19.87
N GLU A 21 6.05 -13.20 -19.18
CA GLU A 21 5.23 -12.26 -18.45
C GLU A 21 4.19 -11.77 -19.44
N ALA A 22 2.92 -12.05 -19.13
CA ALA A 22 1.83 -11.54 -19.93
C ALA A 22 2.00 -10.02 -19.90
N GLY A 23 2.26 -9.43 -21.07
CA GLY A 23 2.41 -7.98 -21.18
C GLY A 23 1.14 -7.28 -20.66
N PRO A 24 1.18 -5.94 -20.54
CA PRO A 24 0.09 -5.17 -19.96
C PRO A 24 -1.29 -5.61 -20.48
N PRO A 25 -2.30 -5.74 -19.60
CA PRO A 25 -3.68 -6.06 -19.99
C PRO A 25 -4.22 -5.09 -21.06
N VAL A 26 -5.24 -5.53 -21.81
CA VAL A 26 -5.76 -4.79 -22.96
C VAL A 26 -6.32 -3.42 -22.56
N ASP A 27 -7.06 -3.35 -21.46
CA ASP A 27 -7.59 -2.11 -20.88
C ASP A 27 -6.47 -1.12 -20.49
N VAL A 28 -5.38 -1.59 -19.89
CA VAL A 28 -4.20 -0.75 -19.58
C VAL A 28 -3.58 -0.18 -20.85
N LYS A 29 -3.46 -0.99 -21.91
CA LYS A 29 -2.96 -0.54 -23.21
C LYS A 29 -3.86 0.52 -23.83
N GLU A 30 -5.16 0.29 -23.83
CA GLU A 30 -6.15 1.23 -24.39
C GLU A 30 -6.11 2.58 -23.67
N VAL A 31 -6.07 2.56 -22.34
CA VAL A 31 -5.92 3.77 -21.52
C VAL A 31 -4.60 4.47 -21.83
N PHE A 32 -3.48 3.73 -21.87
CA PHE A 32 -2.18 4.33 -22.19
C PHE A 32 -2.20 5.01 -23.56
N MET A 33 -2.70 4.32 -24.60
CA MET A 33 -2.78 4.87 -25.96
C MET A 33 -3.71 6.08 -26.07
N LYS A 34 -4.78 6.12 -25.27
CA LYS A 34 -5.70 7.27 -25.22
C LYS A 34 -5.01 8.53 -24.67
N TYR A 35 -4.13 8.40 -23.68
CA TYR A 35 -3.51 9.54 -23.01
C TYR A 35 -2.11 9.89 -23.56
N ALA A 36 -1.34 8.90 -24.04
CA ALA A 36 -0.02 9.07 -24.66
C ALA A 36 -0.13 9.56 -26.12
N THR A 37 -0.64 10.78 -26.29
CA THR A 37 -0.89 11.41 -27.60
C THR A 37 0.36 12.09 -28.18
N GLY A 38 0.44 12.25 -29.51
CA GLY A 38 1.49 13.09 -30.14
C GLY A 38 2.68 12.36 -30.76
N GLY A 39 2.58 11.04 -30.98
CA GLY A 39 3.58 10.27 -31.75
C GLY A 39 4.89 9.96 -31.03
N GLY A 40 5.08 10.49 -29.82
CA GLY A 40 6.14 10.06 -28.91
C GLY A 40 5.89 8.65 -28.36
N SER A 41 6.95 7.95 -27.99
CA SER A 41 6.90 6.57 -27.46
C SER A 41 6.44 6.47 -26.00
N GLY A 42 6.05 7.58 -25.37
CA GLY A 42 5.75 7.64 -23.94
C GLY A 42 4.70 8.68 -23.56
N MET A 43 4.12 8.50 -22.38
CA MET A 43 3.18 9.42 -21.76
C MET A 43 3.94 10.53 -21.02
N THR A 44 3.77 11.77 -21.44
CA THR A 44 4.44 12.92 -20.78
C THR A 44 3.82 13.24 -19.42
N VAL A 45 4.50 14.06 -18.62
CA VAL A 45 3.99 14.58 -17.34
C VAL A 45 2.61 15.22 -17.49
N GLU A 46 2.42 16.08 -18.49
CA GLU A 46 1.14 16.76 -18.73
C GLU A 46 0.02 15.76 -19.08
N GLN A 47 0.36 14.72 -19.85
CA GLN A 47 -0.57 13.66 -20.21
C GLN A 47 -0.93 12.77 -19.02
N LEU A 48 0.04 12.47 -18.16
CA LEU A 48 -0.19 11.76 -16.91
C LEU A 48 -1.11 12.59 -16.00
N ARG A 49 -0.85 13.89 -15.86
CA ARG A 49 -1.70 14.79 -15.07
C ARG A 49 -3.14 14.79 -15.57
N ARG A 50 -3.35 14.80 -16.89
CA ARG A 50 -4.68 14.64 -17.49
C ARG A 50 -5.33 13.30 -17.15
N PHE A 51 -4.57 12.21 -17.14
CA PHE A 51 -5.04 10.89 -16.71
C PHE A 51 -5.45 10.88 -15.22
N LEU A 52 -4.66 11.50 -14.33
CA LEU A 52 -4.97 11.59 -12.90
C LEU A 52 -6.33 12.29 -12.66
N VAL A 53 -6.56 13.40 -13.36
CA VAL A 53 -7.80 14.17 -13.24
C VAL A 53 -9.00 13.40 -13.83
N GLU A 54 -8.88 12.93 -15.07
CA GLU A 54 -10.03 12.40 -15.82
C GLU A 54 -10.39 10.95 -15.47
N VAL A 55 -9.41 10.14 -15.06
CA VAL A 55 -9.60 8.69 -14.82
C VAL A 55 -9.47 8.33 -13.34
N GLN A 56 -8.46 8.87 -12.64
CA GLN A 56 -8.30 8.58 -11.21
C GLN A 56 -9.20 9.45 -10.31
N GLY A 57 -9.85 10.47 -10.88
CA GLY A 57 -10.74 11.36 -10.14
C GLY A 57 -10.01 12.32 -9.19
N ASP A 58 -8.70 12.49 -9.35
CA ASP A 58 -7.90 13.43 -8.59
C ASP A 58 -8.01 14.83 -9.21
N VAL A 59 -9.12 15.50 -8.91
CA VAL A 59 -9.46 16.81 -9.48
C VAL A 59 -8.47 17.92 -9.13
N GLU A 60 -7.70 17.75 -8.05
CA GLU A 60 -6.70 18.72 -7.59
C GLU A 60 -5.27 18.38 -8.07
N ALA A 61 -5.10 17.31 -8.85
CA ALA A 61 -3.79 16.88 -9.33
C ALA A 61 -3.04 18.01 -10.06
N SER A 62 -1.91 18.40 -9.47
CA SER A 62 -1.01 19.43 -9.99
C SER A 62 0.00 18.86 -10.97
N MET A 63 0.74 19.74 -11.66
CA MET A 63 1.86 19.31 -12.50
C MET A 63 2.97 18.71 -11.64
N GLU A 64 3.25 19.30 -10.49
CA GLU A 64 4.26 18.87 -9.53
C GLU A 64 3.96 17.47 -8.99
N ASP A 65 2.69 17.12 -8.78
CA ASP A 65 2.29 15.77 -8.37
C ASP A 65 2.59 14.74 -9.47
N ALA A 66 2.27 15.06 -10.72
CA ALA A 66 2.57 14.21 -11.86
C ALA A 66 4.08 14.06 -12.09
N GLU A 67 4.85 15.15 -11.99
CA GLU A 67 6.32 15.13 -12.08
C GLU A 67 6.92 14.20 -11.01
N ARG A 68 6.50 14.36 -9.76
CA ARG A 68 6.94 13.51 -8.64
C ARG A 68 6.65 12.04 -8.89
N ILE A 69 5.50 11.70 -9.47
CA ILE A 69 5.15 10.32 -9.83
C ILE A 69 6.13 9.79 -10.88
N VAL A 70 6.36 10.54 -11.96
CA VAL A 70 7.27 10.10 -13.03
C VAL A 70 8.69 9.93 -12.50
N GLU A 71 9.20 10.88 -11.71
CA GLU A 71 10.52 10.77 -11.08
C GLU A 71 10.66 9.54 -10.19
N GLU A 72 9.67 9.26 -9.33
CA GLU A 72 9.71 8.09 -8.44
C GLU A 72 9.60 6.77 -9.21
N VAL A 73 8.83 6.71 -10.32
CA VAL A 73 8.82 5.55 -11.21
C VAL A 73 10.20 5.32 -11.82
N PHE A 74 10.83 6.37 -12.35
CA PHE A 74 12.15 6.28 -12.97
C PHE A 74 13.25 5.90 -11.97
N LYS A 75 13.20 6.44 -10.75
CA LYS A 75 14.11 6.07 -9.67
C LYS A 75 14.03 4.58 -9.32
N ARG A 76 12.81 4.02 -9.32
CA ARG A 76 12.57 2.61 -8.99
C ARG A 76 12.85 1.65 -10.15
N ARG A 77 12.61 2.07 -11.40
CA ARG A 77 12.69 1.21 -12.61
C ARG A 77 13.98 1.37 -13.40
N HIS A 78 14.57 2.56 -13.41
CA HIS A 78 15.63 2.97 -14.35
C HIS A 78 16.92 3.45 -13.68
N ASN A 79 17.15 3.14 -12.39
CA ASN A 79 18.39 3.45 -11.65
C ASN A 79 18.88 4.91 -11.78
N ASN A 80 17.96 5.88 -11.81
CA ASN A 80 18.26 7.32 -11.91
C ASN A 80 18.98 7.76 -13.21
N VAL A 81 18.82 7.04 -14.32
CA VAL A 81 19.25 7.58 -15.62
C VAL A 81 18.41 8.83 -15.92
N LYS A 82 19.04 10.00 -15.88
CA LYS A 82 18.40 11.27 -16.28
C LYS A 82 18.09 11.20 -17.78
N LEU A 83 16.84 10.94 -18.12
CA LEU A 83 16.37 11.00 -19.50
C LEU A 83 15.96 12.44 -19.84
N PRO A 84 16.28 12.93 -21.07
CA PRO A 84 16.02 14.33 -21.46
C PRO A 84 14.54 14.72 -21.47
N GLU A 85 13.65 13.74 -21.60
CA GLU A 85 12.20 13.90 -21.55
C GLU A 85 11.63 12.80 -20.64
N LEU A 86 11.12 13.20 -19.46
CA LEU A 86 10.48 12.30 -18.51
C LEU A 86 9.11 11.88 -19.05
N ALA A 87 9.11 10.84 -19.87
CA ALA A 87 7.89 10.24 -20.41
C ALA A 87 7.81 8.76 -19.98
N LEU A 88 6.67 8.36 -19.42
CA LEU A 88 6.43 6.99 -19.00
C LEU A 88 6.21 6.09 -20.22
N SER A 89 6.96 5.00 -20.32
CA SER A 89 6.61 3.92 -21.25
C SER A 89 5.33 3.21 -20.78
N LEU A 90 4.76 2.35 -21.65
CA LEU A 90 3.62 1.51 -21.27
C LEU A 90 3.94 0.61 -20.05
N GLU A 91 5.17 0.11 -19.96
CA GLU A 91 5.60 -0.69 -18.80
C GLU A 91 5.74 0.16 -17.53
N ASP A 92 6.21 1.40 -17.65
CA ASP A 92 6.32 2.33 -16.52
C ASP A 92 4.94 2.77 -16.02
N PHE A 93 4.01 3.00 -16.94
CA PHE A 93 2.61 3.30 -16.61
C PHE A 93 1.93 2.11 -15.92
N GLN A 94 2.13 0.89 -16.44
CA GLN A 94 1.64 -0.31 -15.76
C GLN A 94 2.26 -0.45 -14.36
N PHE A 95 3.57 -0.24 -14.22
CA PHE A 95 4.23 -0.27 -12.92
C PHE A 95 3.61 0.75 -11.96
N TYR A 96 3.38 1.98 -12.41
CA TYR A 96 2.71 3.02 -11.62
C TYR A 96 1.32 2.58 -11.14
N LEU A 97 0.47 2.06 -12.02
CA LEU A 97 -0.90 1.65 -11.68
C LEU A 97 -0.96 0.64 -10.53
N PHE A 98 0.02 -0.26 -10.45
CA PHE A 98 0.11 -1.30 -9.43
C PHE A 98 1.06 -0.97 -8.27
N CYS A 99 1.70 0.21 -8.29
CA CYS A 99 2.57 0.66 -7.22
C CYS A 99 1.72 1.29 -6.12
N VAL A 100 1.41 0.51 -5.07
CA VAL A 100 0.56 0.97 -3.95
C VAL A 100 1.05 2.26 -3.30
N ASP A 101 2.36 2.50 -3.29
CA ASP A 101 2.93 3.74 -2.73
C ASP A 101 2.64 4.99 -3.58
N LEU A 102 2.52 4.82 -4.91
CA LEU A 102 2.33 5.92 -5.87
C LEU A 102 0.88 6.06 -6.34
N ASN A 103 0.14 4.95 -6.38
CA ASN A 103 -1.26 4.88 -6.77
C ASN A 103 -2.07 4.08 -5.73
N PRO A 104 -2.18 4.58 -4.48
CA PRO A 104 -2.96 3.90 -3.47
C PRO A 104 -4.45 3.95 -3.82
N PRO A 105 -5.24 2.90 -3.52
CA PRO A 105 -6.67 2.89 -3.79
C PRO A 105 -7.45 3.93 -2.97
N LEU A 106 -6.86 4.40 -1.86
CA LEU A 106 -7.38 5.47 -1.02
C LEU A 106 -6.23 6.39 -0.63
N LEU A 107 -6.48 7.70 -0.66
CA LEU A 107 -5.51 8.68 -0.17
C LEU A 107 -5.22 8.44 1.31
N ASN A 108 -3.95 8.56 1.70
CA ASN A 108 -3.52 8.45 3.10
C ASN A 108 -3.81 9.75 3.89
N LYS A 109 -5.01 10.32 3.71
CA LYS A 109 -5.49 11.53 4.37
C LYS A 109 -6.92 11.30 4.87
N VAL A 110 -7.21 11.90 6.02
CA VAL A 110 -8.56 11.92 6.56
C VAL A 110 -9.42 12.83 5.68
N HIS A 111 -10.47 12.26 5.09
CA HIS A 111 -11.39 12.93 4.15
C HIS A 111 -12.85 12.92 4.62
N GLN A 112 -13.14 12.21 5.72
CA GLN A 112 -14.47 12.14 6.32
C GLN A 112 -14.68 13.36 7.23
N ASP A 113 -15.94 13.76 7.44
CA ASP A 113 -16.26 14.74 8.49
C ASP A 113 -15.88 14.15 9.85
N MET A 114 -14.90 14.76 10.53
CA MET A 114 -14.42 14.33 11.85
C MET A 114 -15.02 15.16 13.01
N THR A 115 -16.08 15.92 12.74
CA THR A 115 -16.75 16.79 13.72
C THR A 115 -18.10 16.24 14.21
N ALA A 116 -18.64 15.21 13.53
CA ALA A 116 -19.86 14.53 13.95
C ALA A 116 -19.69 13.80 15.30
N PRO A 117 -20.79 13.45 16.01
CA PRO A 117 -20.73 12.70 17.27
C PRO A 117 -20.02 11.34 17.13
N LEU A 118 -19.36 10.88 18.20
CA LEU A 118 -18.57 9.64 18.20
C LEU A 118 -19.36 8.39 17.74
N SER A 119 -20.66 8.34 18.00
CA SER A 119 -21.54 7.24 17.62
C SER A 119 -21.76 7.10 16.10
N HIS A 120 -21.32 8.05 15.30
CA HIS A 120 -21.44 8.02 13.84
C HIS A 120 -20.28 7.30 13.14
N TYR A 121 -19.24 6.92 13.88
CA TYR A 121 -18.04 6.32 13.31
C TYR A 121 -17.90 4.85 13.70
N PHE A 122 -17.35 4.05 12.79
CA PHE A 122 -16.75 2.79 13.16
C PHE A 122 -15.42 3.05 13.85
N ILE A 123 -15.23 2.46 15.03
CA ILE A 123 -14.02 2.62 15.84
C ILE A 123 -13.29 1.29 15.88
N TYR A 124 -12.00 1.32 15.56
CA TYR A 124 -11.15 0.15 15.72
C TYR A 124 -10.83 -0.06 17.21
N THR A 125 -11.48 -1.05 17.82
CA THR A 125 -11.37 -1.37 19.25
C THR A 125 -10.62 -2.68 19.49
N GLY A 126 -9.91 -2.77 20.61
CA GLY A 126 -9.19 -3.98 21.02
C GLY A 126 -9.78 -4.55 22.31
N HIS A 127 -10.15 -5.82 22.26
CA HIS A 127 -10.68 -6.56 23.42
C HIS A 127 -9.54 -7.32 24.12
N ASN A 128 -9.46 -7.24 25.44
CA ASN A 128 -8.37 -7.80 26.26
C ASN A 128 -6.99 -7.56 25.63
N SER A 129 -6.71 -6.29 25.31
CA SER A 129 -5.58 -5.88 24.47
C SER A 129 -4.21 -6.20 25.08
N TYR A 130 -4.18 -6.52 26.36
CA TYR A 130 -3.00 -6.92 27.12
C TYR A 130 -2.64 -8.41 26.95
N LEU A 131 -3.53 -9.25 26.41
CA LEU A 131 -3.27 -10.69 26.25
C LEU A 131 -2.24 -10.95 25.15
N THR A 132 -1.28 -11.82 25.45
CA THR A 132 -0.28 -12.29 24.47
C THR A 132 -0.75 -13.48 23.65
N GLY A 133 -1.88 -14.08 24.01
CA GLY A 133 -2.42 -15.28 23.38
C GLY A 133 -3.87 -15.57 23.74
N ASN A 134 -4.13 -16.75 24.31
CA ASN A 134 -5.48 -17.21 24.63
C ASN A 134 -6.03 -16.62 25.94
N GLN A 135 -7.35 -16.71 26.13
CA GLN A 135 -8.08 -16.12 27.26
C GLN A 135 -7.84 -16.80 28.62
N ILE A 136 -7.24 -18.00 28.66
CA ILE A 136 -7.21 -18.79 29.90
C ILE A 136 -5.80 -18.85 30.49
N SER A 137 -4.80 -19.10 29.66
CA SER A 137 -3.47 -19.51 30.13
C SER A 137 -2.31 -18.69 29.58
N SER A 138 -2.59 -17.71 28.72
CA SER A 138 -1.53 -16.87 28.15
C SER A 138 -1.20 -15.69 29.05
N ASP A 139 0.05 -15.24 28.97
CA ASP A 139 0.53 -14.12 29.77
C ASP A 139 -0.07 -12.79 29.30
N CYS A 140 0.00 -11.80 30.19
CA CYS A 140 -0.37 -10.42 29.94
C CYS A 140 0.89 -9.57 29.72
N SER A 141 0.84 -8.63 28.77
CA SER A 141 1.94 -7.73 28.45
C SER A 141 1.42 -6.45 27.79
N ASP A 142 2.20 -5.38 27.85
CA ASP A 142 2.04 -4.15 27.10
C ASP A 142 2.41 -4.29 25.60
N VAL A 143 3.20 -5.30 25.22
CA VAL A 143 3.67 -5.50 23.84
C VAL A 143 2.54 -5.66 22.82
N PRO A 144 1.47 -6.44 23.06
CA PRO A 144 0.32 -6.53 22.14
C PRO A 144 -0.42 -5.18 22.02
N ILE A 145 -0.53 -4.40 23.11
CA ILE A 145 -1.10 -3.06 23.10
C ILE A 145 -0.29 -2.14 22.18
N ILE A 146 1.04 -2.10 22.36
CA ILE A 146 1.96 -1.30 21.53
C ILE A 146 1.79 -1.67 20.04
N LYS A 147 1.72 -2.97 19.73
CA LYS A 147 1.53 -3.45 18.36
C LYS A 147 0.18 -3.03 17.78
N ALA A 148 -0.89 -3.10 18.57
CA ALA A 148 -2.22 -2.72 18.13
C ALA A 148 -2.34 -1.21 17.90
N LEU A 149 -1.79 -0.38 18.79
CA LEU A 149 -1.73 1.08 18.63
C LEU A 149 -0.97 1.48 17.35
N LYS A 150 0.16 0.82 17.05
CA LYS A 150 0.89 1.02 15.78
C LYS A 150 0.08 0.65 14.53
N ARG A 151 -0.93 -0.22 14.66
CA ARG A 151 -1.87 -0.60 13.59
C ARG A 151 -3.12 0.29 13.55
N GLY A 152 -3.19 1.34 14.38
CA GLY A 152 -4.29 2.31 14.36
C GLY A 152 -5.42 2.02 15.35
N LEU A 153 -5.24 1.13 16.32
CA LEU A 153 -6.21 0.89 17.40
C LEU A 153 -6.55 2.21 18.12
N ARG A 154 -7.83 2.41 18.46
CA ARG A 154 -8.32 3.62 19.14
C ARG A 154 -8.86 3.38 20.53
N VAL A 155 -9.23 2.15 20.85
CA VAL A 155 -9.73 1.77 22.19
C VAL A 155 -8.96 0.57 22.70
N VAL A 156 -8.43 0.69 23.91
CA VAL A 156 -7.69 -0.36 24.63
C VAL A 156 -8.49 -0.73 25.86
N GLU A 157 -8.77 -2.01 26.01
CA GLU A 157 -9.34 -2.59 27.24
C GLU A 157 -8.24 -2.96 28.24
N LEU A 158 -8.47 -2.65 29.52
CA LEU A 158 -7.56 -2.91 30.64
C LEU A 158 -8.38 -3.42 31.84
N ASP A 159 -8.16 -4.68 32.21
CA ASP A 159 -8.80 -5.28 33.38
C ASP A 159 -7.90 -5.17 34.59
N LEU A 160 -8.32 -4.37 35.57
CA LEU A 160 -7.49 -3.96 36.70
C LEU A 160 -7.80 -4.77 37.95
N TRP A 161 -6.77 -5.41 38.51
CA TRP A 161 -6.84 -6.17 39.75
C TRP A 161 -5.85 -5.63 40.78
N PRO A 162 -6.21 -5.56 42.08
CA PRO A 162 -5.24 -5.19 43.11
C PRO A 162 -4.14 -6.26 43.24
N ASN A 163 -2.90 -5.82 43.48
CA ASN A 163 -1.82 -6.73 43.84
C ASN A 163 -2.02 -7.31 45.27
N SER A 164 -1.19 -8.27 45.67
CA SER A 164 -1.30 -8.93 46.99
C SER A 164 -1.14 -7.96 48.17
N SER A 165 -0.32 -6.92 48.01
CA SER A 165 -0.07 -5.88 49.02
C SER A 165 -1.17 -4.81 49.07
N LYS A 166 -2.08 -4.77 48.10
CA LYS A 166 -3.14 -3.77 47.91
C LYS A 166 -2.64 -2.33 47.80
N ASP A 167 -1.42 -2.13 47.33
CA ASP A 167 -0.79 -0.82 47.11
C ASP A 167 -0.57 -0.51 45.62
N ASP A 168 -0.83 -1.46 44.73
CA ASP A 168 -0.69 -1.31 43.28
C ASP A 168 -1.72 -2.18 42.52
N VAL A 169 -1.76 -2.03 41.19
CA VAL A 169 -2.65 -2.77 40.28
C VAL A 169 -1.88 -3.63 39.29
N LEU A 170 -2.50 -4.75 38.92
CA LEU A 170 -2.07 -5.66 37.86
C LEU A 170 -3.11 -5.62 36.74
N VAL A 171 -2.64 -5.72 35.50
CA VAL A 171 -3.51 -5.89 34.33
C VAL A 171 -3.55 -7.37 33.99
N LEU A 172 -4.67 -8.03 34.27
CA LEU A 172 -4.83 -9.48 34.15
C LEU A 172 -6.26 -9.82 33.73
N HIS A 173 -6.41 -10.93 33.01
CA HIS A 173 -7.72 -11.50 32.71
C HIS A 173 -8.26 -12.30 33.89
#